data_AF-A0A969KUP5-F1
#
_entry.id   AF-A0A969KUP5-F1
#
_cell.length_a   1.000
_cell.length_b   1.000
_cell.length_c   1.000
_cell.angle_alpha   90.00
_cell.angle_beta   90.00
_cell.angle_gamma   90.00
#
_symmetry.space_group_name_H-M   'P 1'
#
loop_
_entity.id
_entity.type
_entity.pdbx_description
1 polymer ?
#
loop_
_entity_poly.entity_id
_entity_poly.type
_entity_poly.pdbx_seq_one_letter_code
_entity_poly.pdbx_strand_id
1 'polypeptide(L)' 'MQRKQYSAEFKTKAALEAIKGLRTVNEIASDLGVHPSQIA' A
#
# COMPACT_ATOMS: atom_id res chain seq x y z
N MET A 1 4.06 -7.33 -19.48
CA MET A 1 3.63 -6.98 -18.10
C MET A 1 4.81 -6.36 -17.36
N GLN A 2 4.86 -5.03 -17.26
CA GLN A 2 5.92 -4.32 -16.55
C GLN A 2 5.51 -4.23 -15.08
N ARG A 3 6.23 -4.93 -14.19
CA ARG A 3 5.98 -4.81 -12.74
C ARG A 3 6.43 -3.42 -12.31
N LYS A 4 5.49 -2.55 -11.94
CA LYS A 4 5.83 -1.31 -11.24
C LYS A 4 6.50 -1.69 -9.92
N GLN A 5 7.79 -1.38 -9.80
CA GLN A 5 8.53 -1.55 -8.55
C GLN A 5 8.31 -0.30 -7.70
N TYR A 6 7.59 -0.48 -6.60
CA TYR A 6 7.43 0.57 -5.59
C TYR A 6 8.58 0.47 -4.60
N SER A 7 9.13 1.63 -4.20
CA SER A 7 10.20 1.70 -3.21
C SER A 7 9.72 1.20 -1.84
N ALA A 8 10.66 0.74 -1.01
CA ALA A 8 10.34 0.29 0.34
C ALA A 8 9.66 1.39 1.17
N GLU A 9 10.12 2.64 1.06
CA GLU A 9 9.52 3.80 1.73
C GLU A 9 8.04 4.00 1.38
N PHE A 10 7.67 3.76 0.12
CA PHE A 10 6.28 3.89 -0.33
C PHE A 10 5.39 2.83 0.34
N LYS A 11 5.87 1.59 0.44
CA LYS A 11 5.17 0.51 1.15
C LYS A 11 5.10 0.77 2.66
N THR A 12 6.16 1.30 3.25
CA THR A 12 6.20 1.64 4.67
C THR A 12 5.18 2.74 5.00
N LYS A 13 5.09 3.78 4.18
CA LYS A 13 4.08 4.85 4.35
C LYS A 13 2.67 4.30 4.24
N ALA A 14 2.41 3.43 3.26
CA ALA A 14 1.14 2.75 3.07
C ALA A 14 0.75 1.90 4.29
N ALA A 15 1.67 1.05 4.77
CA ALA A 15 1.46 0.24 5.96
C ALA A 15 1.24 1.10 7.22
N LEU A 16 1.97 2.20 7.35
CA LEU A 16 1.86 3.11 8.50
C LEU A 16 0.52 3.86 8.53
N GLU A 17 -0.04 4.20 7.37
CA GLU A 17 -1.40 4.75 7.28
C GLU A 17 -2.48 3.71 7.58
N ALA A 18 -2.27 2.46 7.16
CA ALA A 18 -3.15 1.34 7.51
C ALA A 18 -3.18 1.10 9.03
N ILE A 19 -2.00 1.09 9.67
CA ILE A 19 -1.83 0.91 11.12
C ILE A 19 -2.46 2.06 11.90
N LYS A 20 -2.39 3.29 11.38
CA LYS A 20 -3.03 4.46 11.99
C LYS A 20 -4.56 4.41 11.98
N GLY A 21 -5.17 3.43 11.31
CA GLY A 21 -6.64 3.26 11.26
C GLY A 21 -7.35 4.38 10.50
N LEU A 22 -6.61 5.25 9.81
CA LEU A 22 -7.17 6.34 9.01
C LEU A 22 -7.74 5.84 7.69
N ARG A 23 -7.18 4.74 7.15
CA ARG A 23 -7.62 4.09 5.93
C ARG A 23 -7.42 2.58 6.05
N THR A 24 -8.32 1.81 5.46
CA THR A 24 -8.19 0.35 5.40
C THR A 24 -7.12 -0.06 4.39
N VAL A 25 -6.54 -1.25 4.56
CA VAL A 25 -5.55 -1.82 3.62
C VAL A 25 -6.10 -1.88 2.19
N ASN A 26 -7.41 -2.10 2.02
CA ASN A 26 -8.08 -2.14 0.72
C ASN A 26 -8.20 -0.77 0.06
N GLU A 27 -8.48 0.29 0.84
CA GLU A 27 -8.52 1.66 0.33
C GLU A 27 -7.13 2.14 -0.07
N ILE A 28 -6.11 1.83 0.75
CA ILE A 28 -4.72 2.18 0.47
C ILE A 28 -4.22 1.41 -0.75
N ALA A 29 -4.56 0.12 -0.87
CA ALA A 29 -4.30 -0.69 -2.07
C ALA A 29 -4.90 -0.06 -3.34
N SER A 30 -6.15 0.38 -3.25
CA SER A 30 -6.88 0.97 -4.37
C SER A 30 -6.29 2.33 -4.77
N ASP A 31 -5.97 3.19 -3.80
CA ASP A 31 -5.39 4.53 -4.00
C ASP A 31 -3.98 4.45 -4.61
N LEU A 32 -3.18 3.48 -4.18
CA LEU A 32 -1.81 3.28 -4.63
C LEU A 32 -1.70 2.37 -5.88
N GLY A 33 -2.82 1.76 -6.30
CA GLY A 33 -2.87 0.81 -7.40
C GLY A 33 -2.05 -0.46 -7.16
N VAL A 34 -1.90 -0.86 -5.88
CA VAL A 34 -1.17 -2.06 -5.46
C VAL A 34 -2.13 -3.09 -4.90
N HIS A 35 -1.81 -4.37 -5.04
CA HIS A 35 -2.67 -5.42 -4.48
C HIS A 35 -2.56 -5.39 -2.93
N PRO A 36 -3.68 -5.55 -2.17
CA PRO A 36 -3.65 -5.53 -0.70
C PRO A 36 -2.61 -6.48 -0.08
N SER A 37 -2.35 -7.62 -0.73
CA SER A 37 -1.32 -8.58 -0.31
C SER A 37 0.12 -8.06 -0.41
N GLN A 38 0.35 -6.89 -1.01
CA GLN A 38 1.66 -6.23 -1.05
C GLN A 38 1.85 -5.20 0.07
N ILE A 39 0.77 -4.89 0.80
CA ILE A 39 0.77 -3.98 1.96
C ILE A 39 0.71 -4.77 3.28
N ALA A 40 0.05 -5.94 3.27
CA ALA A 40 -0.06 -6.86 4.41
C ALA A 40 1.28 -7.46 4.86
#